data_AF-A0A537J6Y7-F1
#
_entry.id   AF-A0A537J6Y7-F1
#
_cell.length_a   1.000
_cell.length_b   1.000
_cell.length_c   1.000
_cell.angle_alpha   90.00
_cell.angle_beta   90.00
_cell.angle_gamma   90.00
#
_symmetry.space_group_name_H-M   'P 1'
#
loop_
_entity.id
_entity.type
_entity.pdbx_description
1 polymer ?
#
loop_
_entity_poly.entity_id
_entity_poly.type
_entity_poly.pdbx_seq_one_letter_code
_entity_poly.pdbx_strand_id
1 'polypeptide(L)'
;MKKIRIIQVAILIAFVSILTSCSSSYYPYGGPSASLVVTSGPSFYATRYPDGRYYYRNPQGYIYWRGYDNRYYLDRAYLGKVHYNKGQYNEWRRYSGHNRNYR
;
A
#
# COMPACT_ATOMS: atom_id res chain seq x y z
N MET A 1 -30.29 0.01 42.49
CA MET A 1 -29.58 0.95 41.59
C MET A 1 -28.24 0.43 41.05
N LYS A 2 -27.40 -0.28 41.84
CA LYS A 2 -26.10 -0.82 41.37
C LYS A 2 -26.20 -1.84 40.21
N LYS A 3 -27.23 -2.70 40.21
CA LYS A 3 -27.44 -3.73 39.17
C LYS A 3 -27.72 -3.15 37.76
N ILE A 4 -28.40 -1.99 37.71
CA ILE A 4 -28.76 -1.31 36.44
C ILE A 4 -27.51 -0.75 35.75
N ARG A 5 -26.54 -0.24 36.54
CA ARG A 5 -25.26 0.27 36.02
C ARG A 5 -24.38 -0.83 35.43
N ILE A 6 -24.42 -2.03 35.99
CA ILE A 6 -23.63 -3.19 35.49
C ILE A 6 -24.17 -3.65 34.13
N ILE A 7 -25.50 -3.66 33.96
CA ILE A 7 -26.15 -4.05 32.69
C ILE A 7 -25.81 -3.05 31.57
N GLN A 8 -25.80 -1.75 31.86
CA GLN A 8 -25.44 -0.72 30.87
C GLN A 8 -23.97 -0.83 30.41
N VAL A 9 -23.05 -1.16 31.31
CA VAL A 9 -21.63 -1.34 30.97
C VAL A 9 -21.42 -2.56 30.07
N ALA A 10 -22.13 -3.66 30.33
CA ALA A 10 -22.02 -4.87 29.51
C ALA A 10 -22.49 -4.64 28.06
N ILE A 11 -23.56 -3.88 27.86
CA ILE A 11 -24.09 -3.55 26.53
C ILE A 11 -23.10 -2.69 25.73
N LEU A 12 -22.44 -1.74 26.41
CA LEU A 12 -21.50 -0.82 25.77
C LEU A 12 -20.22 -1.54 25.31
N ILE A 13 -19.74 -2.51 26.08
CA ILE A 13 -18.58 -3.34 25.70
C ILE A 13 -18.90 -4.21 24.47
N ALA A 14 -20.09 -4.82 24.43
CA ALA A 14 -20.51 -5.65 23.30
C ALA A 14 -20.60 -4.87 21.98
N PHE A 15 -21.03 -3.60 22.03
CA PHE A 15 -21.14 -2.74 20.83
C PHE A 15 -19.78 -2.32 20.27
N VAL A 16 -18.78 -2.08 21.12
CA VAL A 16 -17.43 -1.68 20.70
C VAL A 16 -16.70 -2.84 20.00
N SER A 17 -16.94 -4.09 20.40
CA SER A 17 -16.33 -5.27 19.77
C SER A 17 -16.83 -5.56 18.34
N ILE A 18 -18.01 -5.07 17.95
CA ILE A 18 -18.57 -5.30 16.61
C ILE A 18 -17.98 -4.33 15.57
N LEU A 19 -17.51 -3.16 16.01
CA LEU A 19 -16.96 -2.13 15.11
C LEU A 19 -15.50 -2.40 14.70
N THR A 20 -14.75 -3.20 15.46
CA THR A 20 -13.35 -3.53 15.14
C THR A 20 -13.16 -4.73 14.22
N SER A 21 -14.23 -5.45 13.86
CA SER A 21 -14.16 -6.64 12.99
C SER A 21 -14.14 -6.38 11.47
N CYS A 22 -14.22 -5.14 11.01
CA CYS A 22 -14.36 -4.84 9.58
C CYS A 22 -13.17 -4.06 9.04
N SER A 23 -12.14 -4.75 8.55
CA SER A 23 -11.42 -4.37 7.31
C SER A 23 -10.22 -5.29 7.03
N SER A 24 -10.45 -6.60 6.89
CA SER A 24 -9.53 -7.40 6.07
C SER A 24 -9.98 -7.22 4.62
N SER A 25 -9.41 -6.22 3.95
CA SER A 25 -9.62 -6.00 2.50
C SER A 25 -8.96 -7.13 1.73
N TYR A 26 -9.66 -8.25 1.62
CA TYR A 26 -9.27 -9.37 0.77
C TYR A 26 -9.59 -8.99 -0.68
N TYR A 27 -8.62 -8.40 -1.38
CA TYR A 27 -8.76 -8.17 -2.81
C TYR A 27 -8.60 -9.51 -3.54
N PRO A 28 -9.61 -9.99 -4.29
CA PRO A 28 -9.51 -11.25 -5.03
C PRO A 28 -8.38 -11.16 -6.07
N TYR A 29 -7.44 -12.09 -5.96
CA TYR A 29 -6.19 -12.15 -6.68
C TYR A 29 -6.40 -12.66 -8.11
N GLY A 30 -6.60 -11.75 -9.06
CA GLY A 30 -6.29 -11.98 -10.48
C GLY A 30 -4.77 -11.85 -10.67
N GLY A 31 -4.17 -12.68 -11.55
CA GLY A 31 -2.72 -12.78 -11.73
C GLY A 31 -1.98 -11.43 -11.90
N PRO A 32 -0.65 -11.39 -11.67
CA PRO A 32 0.11 -10.17 -11.37
C PRO A 32 0.28 -9.24 -12.58
N SER A 33 -0.78 -8.53 -12.94
CA SER A 33 -0.79 -7.39 -13.85
C SER A 33 -0.52 -6.13 -13.03
N ALA A 34 0.68 -6.02 -12.46
CA ALA A 34 1.07 -4.83 -11.71
C ALA A 34 1.76 -3.83 -12.64
N SER A 35 1.25 -2.60 -12.70
CA SER A 35 1.88 -1.52 -13.46
C SER A 35 3.26 -1.19 -12.90
N LEU A 36 4.22 -0.81 -13.76
CA LEU A 36 5.55 -0.36 -13.33
C LEU A 36 5.52 1.04 -12.69
N VAL A 37 4.51 1.84 -13.03
CA VAL A 37 4.33 3.20 -12.54
C VAL A 37 2.90 3.33 -12.03
N VAL A 38 2.74 3.88 -10.83
CA VAL A 38 1.43 4.15 -10.22
C VAL A 38 1.36 5.57 -9.70
N THR A 39 0.18 6.17 -9.79
CA THR A 39 -0.10 7.50 -9.24
C THR A 39 -0.80 7.35 -7.89
N SER A 40 -0.53 8.26 -6.96
CA SER A 40 -1.26 8.30 -5.69
C SER A 40 -2.75 8.55 -5.92
N GLY A 41 -3.59 7.84 -5.18
CA GLY A 41 -5.05 8.01 -5.14
C GLY A 41 -5.59 8.12 -3.71
N PRO A 42 -6.92 8.19 -3.53
CA PRO A 42 -7.55 8.43 -2.21
C PRO A 42 -7.23 7.39 -1.13
N SER A 43 -6.86 6.16 -1.51
CA SER A 43 -6.50 5.06 -0.59
C SER A 43 -5.01 4.71 -0.64
N PHE A 44 -4.18 5.66 -1.08
CA PHE A 44 -2.76 5.45 -1.28
C PHE A 44 -1.96 5.87 -0.06
N TYR A 45 -1.42 4.89 0.68
CA TYR A 45 -0.64 5.14 1.88
C TYR A 45 0.84 4.90 1.61
N ALA A 46 1.62 5.98 1.58
CA ALA A 46 3.07 5.90 1.48
C ALA A 46 3.71 5.90 2.87
N THR A 47 4.67 5.01 3.07
CA THR A 47 5.46 4.88 4.29
C THR A 47 6.83 5.51 4.09
N ARG A 48 7.34 6.21 5.11
CA ARG A 48 8.69 6.76 5.11
C ARG A 48 9.70 5.68 5.50
N TYR A 49 10.68 5.44 4.66
CA TYR A 49 11.81 4.55 4.91
C TYR A 49 12.85 5.29 5.79
N PRO A 50 13.72 4.58 6.56
CA PRO A 50 14.71 5.22 7.42
C PRO A 50 15.65 6.20 6.73
N ASP A 51 15.93 6.02 5.44
CA ASP A 51 16.74 6.92 4.62
C ASP A 51 15.99 8.22 4.20
N GLY A 52 14.74 8.38 4.64
CA GLY A 52 13.90 9.54 4.35
C GLY A 52 13.08 9.44 3.06
N ARG A 53 13.27 8.40 2.23
CA ARG A 53 12.45 8.17 1.04
C ARG A 53 11.06 7.69 1.41
N TYR A 54 10.12 7.87 0.50
CA TYR A 54 8.77 7.34 0.65
C TYR A 54 8.58 6.16 -0.27
N TYR A 55 7.95 5.11 0.22
CA TYR A 55 7.56 3.97 -0.58
C TYR A 55 6.09 3.63 -0.35
N TYR A 56 5.48 3.02 -1.35
CA TYR A 56 4.17 2.42 -1.29
C TYR A 56 4.31 0.91 -1.44
N ARG A 57 3.59 0.16 -0.61
CA ARG A 57 3.49 -1.29 -0.76
C ARG A 57 2.09 -1.61 -1.23
N ASN A 58 1.98 -2.21 -2.41
CA ASN A 58 0.68 -2.65 -2.91
C ASN A 58 0.18 -3.88 -2.13
N PRO A 59 -1.13 -4.23 -2.23
CA PRO A 59 -1.68 -5.42 -1.57
C PRO A 59 -0.98 -6.74 -1.94
N GLN A 60 -0.39 -6.82 -3.13
CA GLN A 60 0.39 -7.97 -3.61
C GLN A 60 1.81 -8.03 -3.01
N GLY A 61 2.19 -7.04 -2.21
CA GLY A 61 3.48 -6.99 -1.52
C GLY A 61 4.63 -6.38 -2.32
N TYR A 62 4.38 -5.86 -3.52
CA TYR A 62 5.36 -5.12 -4.33
C TYR A 62 5.59 -3.73 -3.77
N ILE A 63 6.86 -3.32 -3.75
CA ILE A 63 7.27 -2.00 -3.28
C ILE A 63 7.42 -1.07 -4.48
N TYR A 64 6.93 0.15 -4.31
CA TYR A 64 7.08 1.24 -5.26
C TYR A 64 7.70 2.44 -4.55
N TRP A 65 8.74 3.01 -5.12
CA TRP A 65 9.42 4.18 -4.57
C TRP A 65 8.84 5.47 -5.13
N ARG A 66 8.61 6.45 -4.25
CA ARG A 66 8.18 7.78 -4.65
C ARG A 66 9.27 8.42 -5.52
N GLY A 67 8.87 8.91 -6.69
CA GLY A 67 9.69 9.80 -7.51
C GLY A 67 9.36 11.26 -7.24
N TYR A 68 10.11 12.15 -7.87
CA TYR A 68 9.96 13.60 -7.70
C TYR A 68 8.66 14.16 -8.31
N ASP A 69 8.00 13.40 -9.16
CA ASP A 69 6.82 13.79 -9.92
C ASP A 69 5.51 13.24 -9.32
N ASN A 70 5.49 13.00 -8.00
CA ASN A 70 4.37 12.43 -7.25
C ASN A 70 3.86 11.07 -7.78
N ARG A 71 4.64 10.42 -8.65
CA ARG A 71 4.41 9.04 -9.09
C ARG A 71 5.29 8.08 -8.29
N TYR A 72 4.90 6.82 -8.31
CA TYR A 72 5.58 5.76 -7.60
C TYR A 72 6.02 4.69 -8.60
N TYR A 73 7.28 4.30 -8.49
CA TYR A 73 7.97 3.45 -9.46
C TYR A 73 8.30 2.11 -8.83
N LEU A 74 7.94 1.02 -9.49
CA LEU A 74 8.18 -0.33 -8.99
C LEU A 74 9.66 -0.52 -8.63
N ASP A 75 9.93 -1.12 -7.48
CA ASP A 75 11.30 -1.50 -7.12
C ASP A 75 11.83 -2.52 -8.13
N ARG A 76 13.09 -2.32 -8.55
CA ARG A 76 13.77 -3.17 -9.52
C ARG A 76 13.75 -4.64 -9.14
N ALA A 77 13.74 -4.98 -7.85
CA ALA A 77 13.67 -6.35 -7.34
C ALA A 77 12.40 -7.09 -7.78
N TYR A 78 11.33 -6.37 -8.17
CA TYR A 78 10.07 -6.96 -8.62
C TYR A 78 9.88 -6.89 -10.14
N LEU A 79 10.80 -6.30 -10.91
CA LEU A 79 10.62 -6.20 -12.36
C LEU A 79 10.41 -7.56 -13.02
N GLY A 80 11.21 -8.56 -12.65
CA GLY A 80 11.10 -9.92 -13.19
C GLY A 80 9.85 -10.69 -12.76
N LYS A 81 8.99 -10.10 -11.91
CA LYS A 81 7.77 -10.74 -11.36
C LYS A 81 6.47 -10.19 -11.94
N VAL A 82 6.55 -9.16 -12.79
CA VAL A 82 5.38 -8.48 -13.33
C VAL A 82 5.47 -8.41 -14.85
N HIS A 83 4.34 -8.52 -15.53
CA HIS A 83 4.28 -8.37 -16.97
C HIS A 83 4.21 -6.88 -17.35
N TYR A 84 5.05 -6.46 -18.28
CA TYR A 84 5.07 -5.10 -18.78
C TYR A 84 5.45 -5.08 -20.26
N ASN A 85 5.04 -4.03 -20.96
CA ASN A 85 5.46 -3.77 -22.33
C ASN A 85 6.70 -2.85 -22.37
N LYS A 86 7.28 -2.72 -23.57
CA LYS A 86 8.48 -1.90 -23.81
C LYS A 86 8.27 -0.42 -23.45
N GLY A 87 7.08 0.12 -23.68
CA GLY A 87 6.75 1.51 -23.35
C GLY A 87 6.78 1.77 -21.84
N GLN A 88 6.08 0.93 -21.08
CA GLN A 88 6.06 0.97 -19.62
C GLN A 88 7.48 0.85 -19.05
N TYR A 89 8.29 -0.06 -19.59
CA TYR A 89 9.68 -0.23 -19.16
C TYR A 89 10.52 1.02 -19.44
N ASN A 90 10.38 1.64 -20.61
CA ASN A 90 11.14 2.83 -20.97
C ASN A 90 10.79 4.01 -20.07
N GLU A 91 9.51 4.20 -19.77
CA GLU A 91 9.04 5.22 -18.83
C GLU A 91 9.59 4.95 -17.43
N TRP A 92 9.38 3.74 -16.91
CA TRP A 92 9.92 3.33 -15.63
C TRP A 92 11.44 3.53 -15.56
N ARG A 93 12.19 3.13 -16.60
CA ARG A 93 13.65 3.24 -16.64
C ARG A 93 14.13 4.70 -16.61
N ARG A 94 13.40 5.61 -17.27
CA ARG A 94 13.73 7.05 -17.31
C ARG A 94 13.65 7.69 -15.94
N TYR A 95 12.66 7.31 -15.13
CA TYR A 95 12.37 7.99 -13.87
C TYR A 95 12.83 7.22 -12.62
N SER A 96 12.86 5.89 -12.66
CA SER A 96 13.38 5.03 -11.57
C SER A 96 14.89 5.21 -11.33
N GLY A 97 15.63 5.72 -12.32
CA GLY A 97 17.08 5.96 -12.23
C GLY A 97 17.48 6.90 -11.10
N HIS A 98 16.62 7.83 -10.72
CA HIS A 98 16.88 8.78 -9.65
C HIS A 98 16.89 8.13 -8.25
N ASN A 99 16.36 6.91 -8.12
CA ASN A 99 16.42 6.11 -6.89
C ASN A 99 17.67 5.20 -6.79
N ARG A 100 18.57 5.22 -7.79
CA ARG A 100 19.74 4.31 -7.85
C ARG A 100 20.90 4.69 -6.94
N ASN A 101 20.98 5.94 -6.48
CA ASN A 101 22.16 6.43 -5.76
C ASN A 101 22.26 5.98 -4.30
N TYR A 102 21.40 5.06 -3.85
CA TYR A 102 21.26 4.69 -2.44
C TYR A 102 21.29 3.18 -2.20
N ARG A 103 22.10 2.48 -2.98
CA ARG A 103 22.34 1.03 -2.82
C ARG A 103 23.74 0.77 -2.30
#